data_AF-X1ULG5-F1
#
_entry.id   AF-X1ULG5-F1
#
_cell.length_a   1.000
_cell.length_b   1.000
_cell.length_c   1.000
_cell.angle_alpha   90.00
_cell.angle_beta   90.00
_cell.angle_gamma   90.00
#
_symmetry.space_group_name_H-M   'P 1'
#
loop_
_entity.id
_entity.type
_entity.pdbx_description
1 polymer ?
#
loop_
_entity_poly.entity_id
_entity_poly.type
_entity_poly.pdbx_seq_one_letter_code
_entity_poly.pdbx_strand_id
1 'polypeptide(L)'
;DGYSQERKQVILKKAKKDFEEMLGTAFTDNEFNTLNKYKFSFDICNNIVKLIYYAYNESLISQTAFSKREKDRGIIIRDVKTQNEEERKDLSSIVNIEKAGTLLSSQSRVVLNNEKAEIRKVAVSLTKSLFQPNLTFNKNATEKRKQIVLDNVKPVYSKVQENEIIIREGEKITPANLDKLETFLKAQKGEKFLSFSIFLGIFLTTMILSITSYYLSRNWLKNLIQDVNGDIDISRQKDDLRFMISKRILEIYASRHTVATGNQSEIPL
;
A
#
# COMPACT_ATOMS: atom_id res chain seq x y z
N ASP A 1 45.94 -30.08 -29.90
CA ASP A 1 45.35 -28.73 -29.81
C ASP A 1 44.25 -28.49 -28.77
N GLY A 2 43.72 -29.50 -28.06
CA GLY A 2 42.73 -29.29 -26.98
C GLY A 2 43.26 -28.54 -25.74
N TYR A 3 44.49 -28.87 -25.30
CA TYR A 3 45.14 -28.27 -24.12
C TYR A 3 45.36 -26.74 -24.23
N SER A 4 45.48 -26.19 -25.43
CA SER A 4 45.65 -24.75 -25.68
C SER A 4 44.33 -23.99 -25.50
N GLN A 5 43.21 -24.58 -25.92
CA GLN A 5 41.89 -23.97 -25.82
C GLN A 5 41.36 -23.98 -24.38
N GLU A 6 41.59 -25.06 -23.63
CA GLU A 6 41.21 -25.13 -22.21
C GLU A 6 41.94 -24.08 -21.37
N ARG A 7 43.27 -23.92 -21.56
CA ARG A 7 44.03 -22.87 -20.86
C ARG A 7 43.52 -21.46 -21.18
N LYS A 8 43.20 -21.17 -22.45
CA LYS A 8 42.63 -19.88 -22.84
C LYS A 8 41.29 -19.61 -22.16
N GLN A 9 40.40 -20.61 -22.08
CA GLN A 9 39.13 -20.46 -21.40
C GLN A 9 39.27 -20.21 -19.89
N VAL A 10 40.21 -20.91 -19.23
CA VAL A 10 40.49 -20.68 -17.81
C VAL A 10 40.98 -19.25 -17.55
N ILE A 11 41.88 -18.74 -18.40
CA ILE A 11 42.38 -17.36 -18.30
C ILE A 11 41.26 -16.34 -18.54
N LEU A 12 40.43 -16.55 -19.57
CA LEU A 12 39.28 -15.67 -19.87
C LEU A 12 38.27 -15.65 -18.73
N LYS A 13 37.99 -16.80 -18.10
CA LYS A 13 37.07 -16.89 -16.97
C LYS A 13 37.60 -16.17 -15.74
N LYS A 14 38.91 -16.29 -15.47
CA LYS A 14 39.57 -15.55 -14.39
C LYS A 14 39.53 -14.04 -14.66
N ALA A 15 39.91 -13.61 -15.87
CA ALA A 15 39.89 -12.21 -16.26
C ALA A 15 38.48 -11.61 -16.20
N LYS A 16 37.44 -12.36 -16.60
CA LYS A 16 36.04 -11.95 -16.45
C LYS A 16 35.71 -11.68 -14.98
N LYS A 17 36.06 -12.61 -14.09
CA LYS A 17 35.79 -12.51 -12.67
C LYS A 17 36.52 -11.32 -12.03
N ASP A 18 37.80 -11.15 -12.32
CA ASP A 18 38.60 -10.03 -11.81
C ASP A 18 37.99 -8.69 -12.28
N PHE A 19 37.48 -8.63 -13.51
CA PHE A 19 36.83 -7.43 -14.07
C PHE A 19 35.46 -7.15 -13.41
N GLU A 20 34.67 -8.19 -13.13
CA GLU A 20 33.41 -8.08 -12.37
C GLU A 20 33.63 -7.57 -10.94
N GLU A 21 34.65 -8.10 -10.26
CA GLU A 21 35.02 -7.66 -8.90
C GLU A 21 35.46 -6.19 -8.89
N MET A 22 36.22 -5.75 -9.90
CA MET A 22 36.70 -4.37 -9.99
C MET A 22 35.58 -3.36 -10.28
N LEU A 23 34.59 -3.74 -11.07
CA LEU A 23 33.44 -2.88 -11.40
C LEU A 23 32.31 -2.97 -10.37
N GLY A 24 32.31 -4.00 -9.52
CA GLY A 24 31.23 -4.26 -8.57
C GLY A 24 29.91 -4.69 -9.22
N THR A 25 29.95 -5.10 -10.49
CA THR A 25 28.78 -5.50 -11.29
C THR A 25 29.10 -6.75 -12.10
N ALA A 26 28.15 -7.69 -12.18
CA ALA A 26 28.29 -8.90 -12.98
C ALA A 26 28.04 -8.63 -14.47
N PHE A 27 28.84 -9.26 -15.35
CA PHE A 27 28.63 -9.21 -16.80
C PHE A 27 27.80 -10.41 -17.26
N THR A 28 26.82 -10.14 -18.10
CA THR A 28 26.22 -11.19 -18.93
C THR A 28 27.24 -11.74 -19.90
N ASP A 29 27.10 -13.02 -20.26
CA ASP A 29 28.03 -13.65 -21.21
C ASP A 29 28.03 -12.95 -22.57
N ASN A 30 26.89 -12.40 -22.98
CA ASN A 30 26.77 -11.64 -24.23
C ASN A 30 27.57 -10.32 -24.18
N GLU A 31 27.53 -9.59 -23.07
CA GLU A 31 28.31 -8.35 -22.90
C GLU A 31 29.81 -8.63 -22.97
N PHE A 32 30.27 -9.62 -22.20
CA PHE A 32 31.69 -9.98 -22.17
C PHE A 32 32.17 -10.50 -23.53
N ASN A 33 31.40 -11.38 -24.18
CA ASN A 33 31.75 -11.91 -25.50
C ASN A 33 31.77 -10.82 -26.57
N THR A 34 30.86 -9.85 -26.51
CA THR A 34 30.85 -8.71 -27.44
C THR A 34 32.08 -7.83 -27.21
N LEU A 35 32.39 -7.47 -25.96
CA LEU A 35 33.58 -6.68 -25.66
C LEU A 35 34.88 -7.40 -26.06
N ASN A 36 34.94 -8.71 -25.83
CA ASN A 36 36.07 -9.54 -26.23
C ASN A 36 36.22 -9.63 -27.77
N LYS A 37 35.11 -9.75 -28.52
CA LYS A 37 35.09 -9.68 -30.00
C LYS A 37 35.72 -8.37 -30.51
N TYR A 38 35.49 -7.26 -29.80
CA TYR A 38 36.08 -5.95 -30.10
C TYR A 38 37.37 -5.66 -29.32
N LYS A 39 38.00 -6.69 -28.72
CA LYS A 39 39.27 -6.62 -28.00
C LYS A 39 39.34 -5.54 -26.91
N PHE A 40 38.22 -5.20 -26.29
CA PHE A 40 38.14 -4.14 -25.27
C PHE A 40 38.79 -2.83 -25.74
N SER A 41 38.48 -2.39 -26.96
CA SER A 41 39.01 -1.14 -27.51
C SER A 41 38.81 0.03 -26.54
N PHE A 42 39.84 0.86 -26.41
CA PHE A 42 39.81 2.07 -25.59
C PHE A 42 38.71 3.05 -26.04
N ASP A 43 38.39 3.07 -27.33
CA ASP A 43 37.31 3.90 -27.87
C ASP A 43 35.95 3.52 -27.30
N ILE A 44 35.68 2.20 -27.18
CA ILE A 44 34.44 1.68 -26.60
C ILE A 44 34.35 2.08 -25.13
N CYS A 45 35.44 1.98 -24.39
CA CYS A 45 35.51 2.42 -22.98
C CYS A 45 35.19 3.91 -22.85
N ASN A 46 35.86 4.77 -23.63
CA ASN A 46 35.60 6.21 -23.63
C ASN A 46 34.15 6.54 -24.00
N ASN A 47 33.59 5.79 -24.92
CA ASN A 47 32.21 5.96 -25.37
C ASN A 47 31.19 5.58 -24.27
N ILE A 48 31.43 4.50 -23.53
CA ILE A 48 30.61 4.14 -22.35
C ILE A 48 30.72 5.23 -21.28
N VAL A 49 31.94 5.70 -20.99
CA VAL A 49 32.18 6.77 -20.01
C VAL A 49 31.46 8.06 -20.42
N LYS A 50 31.52 8.45 -21.70
CA LYS A 50 30.78 9.60 -22.24
C LYS A 50 29.27 9.46 -22.04
N LEU A 51 28.71 8.26 -22.29
CA LEU A 51 27.29 8.00 -22.09
C LEU A 51 26.89 8.18 -20.61
N ILE A 52 27.72 7.67 -19.68
CA ILE A 52 27.50 7.83 -18.24
C ILE A 52 27.49 9.32 -17.85
N TYR A 53 28.51 10.08 -18.27
CA TYR A 53 28.60 11.52 -17.96
C TYR A 53 27.43 12.30 -18.55
N TYR A 54 27.06 12.03 -19.79
CA TYR A 54 25.92 12.67 -20.45
C TYR A 54 24.62 12.45 -19.68
N ALA A 55 24.39 11.21 -19.22
CA ALA A 55 23.18 10.86 -18.46
C ALA A 55 23.09 11.56 -17.10
N TYR A 56 24.20 11.67 -16.36
CA TYR A 56 24.23 12.37 -15.06
C TYR A 56 24.18 13.89 -15.18
N ASN A 57 24.72 14.47 -16.26
CA ASN A 57 24.71 15.92 -16.46
C ASN A 57 23.33 16.45 -16.88
N GLU A 58 22.57 15.67 -17.66
CA GLU A 58 21.26 16.13 -18.14
C GLU A 58 20.10 15.81 -17.20
N SER A 59 20.28 14.91 -16.22
CA SER A 59 19.15 14.43 -15.42
C SER A 59 19.53 14.13 -13.98
N LEU A 60 18.67 14.59 -13.06
CA LEU A 60 18.68 14.12 -11.68
C LEU A 60 17.95 12.78 -11.62
N ILE A 61 18.52 11.81 -10.90
CA ILE A 61 18.04 10.43 -10.86
C ILE A 61 17.53 10.12 -9.47
N SER A 62 16.21 10.01 -9.36
CA SER A 62 15.54 9.65 -8.11
C SER A 62 15.44 8.13 -7.97
N GLN A 63 15.61 7.66 -6.73
CA GLN A 63 15.34 6.27 -6.36
C GLN A 63 13.84 5.95 -6.36
N THR A 64 12.99 6.92 -5.98
CA THR A 64 11.54 6.72 -5.85
C THR A 64 10.75 7.63 -6.77
N ALA A 65 9.55 7.20 -7.15
CA ALA A 65 8.63 8.02 -7.92
C ALA A 65 7.98 9.09 -7.04
N PHE A 66 7.85 10.31 -7.57
CA PHE A 66 7.14 11.40 -6.90
C PHE A 66 5.63 11.18 -6.93
N SER A 67 5.00 11.42 -5.79
CA SER A 67 3.55 11.49 -5.63
C SER A 67 2.96 12.72 -6.34
N LYS A 68 1.64 12.70 -6.58
CA LYS A 68 0.94 13.83 -7.21
C LYS A 68 1.12 15.13 -6.42
N ARG A 69 1.06 15.06 -5.08
CA ARG A 69 1.24 16.23 -4.21
C ARG A 69 2.62 16.85 -4.33
N GLU A 70 3.66 16.04 -4.47
CA GLU A 70 5.04 16.52 -4.66
C GLU A 70 5.20 17.17 -6.03
N LYS A 71 4.57 16.62 -7.08
CA LYS A 71 4.55 17.25 -8.40
C LYS A 71 3.81 18.59 -8.42
N ASP A 72 2.72 18.71 -7.67
CA ASP A 72 1.92 19.93 -7.63
C ASP A 72 2.58 21.03 -6.78
N ARG A 73 3.28 20.66 -5.69
CA ARG A 73 3.86 21.62 -4.73
C ARG A 73 5.36 21.90 -4.95
N GLY A 74 6.05 21.04 -5.68
CA GLY A 74 7.50 21.06 -5.80
C GLY A 74 8.22 20.36 -4.63
N ILE A 75 9.54 20.33 -4.74
CA ILE A 75 10.45 19.76 -3.73
C ILE A 75 11.59 20.75 -3.45
N ILE A 76 12.24 20.58 -2.30
CA ILE A 76 13.48 21.28 -1.99
C ILE A 76 14.63 20.29 -2.16
N ILE A 77 15.58 20.63 -3.01
CA ILE A 77 16.80 19.86 -3.23
C ILE A 77 17.90 20.49 -2.39
N ARG A 78 18.56 19.67 -1.57
CA ARG A 78 19.70 20.08 -0.76
C ARG A 78 20.93 19.33 -1.22
N ASP A 79 21.97 20.07 -1.59
CA ASP A 79 23.28 19.48 -1.84
C ASP A 79 23.95 19.09 -0.51
N VAL A 80 24.40 17.84 -0.41
CA VAL A 80 25.04 17.29 0.79
C VAL A 80 26.40 17.92 1.05
N LYS A 81 27.13 18.35 0.01
CA LYS A 81 28.46 18.95 0.14
C LYS A 81 28.38 20.43 0.48
N THR A 82 27.65 21.19 -0.34
CA THR A 82 27.60 22.65 -0.22
C THR A 82 26.56 23.13 0.79
N GLN A 83 25.64 22.25 1.22
CA GLN A 83 24.51 22.58 2.09
C GLN A 83 23.53 23.60 1.48
N ASN A 84 23.68 23.90 0.19
CA ASN A 84 22.80 24.79 -0.53
C ASN A 84 21.44 24.12 -0.77
N GLU A 85 20.38 24.91 -0.62
CA GLU A 85 19.01 24.49 -0.82
C GLU A 85 18.38 25.24 -1.99
N GLU A 86 17.77 24.50 -2.91
CA GLU A 86 17.07 25.03 -4.06
C GLU A 86 15.63 24.48 -4.07
N GLU A 87 14.65 25.37 -4.15
CA GLU A 87 13.26 24.98 -4.36
C GLU A 87 13.01 24.73 -5.85
N ARG A 88 12.60 23.51 -6.19
CA ARG A 88 12.31 23.10 -7.56
C ARG A 88 10.83 22.74 -7.70
N LYS A 89 10.11 23.53 -8.50
CA LYS A 89 8.69 23.29 -8.79
C LYS A 89 8.49 22.33 -9.97
N ASP A 90 9.34 22.46 -11.00
CA ASP A 90 9.31 21.54 -12.13
C ASP A 90 10.16 20.30 -11.87
N LEU A 91 9.48 19.17 -11.70
CA LEU A 91 10.11 17.86 -11.47
C LEU A 91 10.28 17.05 -12.77
N SER A 92 9.92 17.61 -13.94
CA SER A 92 9.98 16.91 -15.23
C SER A 92 11.39 16.53 -15.65
N SER A 93 12.39 17.29 -15.18
CA SER A 93 13.83 17.04 -15.37
C SER A 93 14.38 15.91 -14.49
N ILE A 94 13.59 15.43 -13.52
CA ILE A 94 14.01 14.37 -12.60
C ILE A 94 13.48 13.03 -13.12
N VAL A 95 14.38 12.10 -13.32
CA VAL A 95 14.11 10.78 -13.90
C VAL A 95 14.14 9.74 -12.79
N ASN A 96 13.15 8.86 -12.77
CA ASN A 96 13.19 7.71 -11.87
C ASN A 96 14.14 6.65 -12.45
N ILE A 97 14.95 6.02 -11.59
CA ILE A 97 15.87 4.94 -11.97
C ILE A 97 15.21 3.80 -12.78
N GLU A 98 13.94 3.47 -12.53
CA GLU A 98 13.19 2.47 -13.31
C GLU A 98 13.05 2.87 -14.79
N LYS A 99 12.93 4.18 -15.05
CA LYS A 99 12.86 4.77 -16.40
C LYS A 99 14.24 5.16 -16.95
N ALA A 100 15.30 5.04 -16.16
CA ALA A 100 16.65 5.39 -16.61
C ALA A 100 17.08 4.53 -17.81
N GLY A 101 16.67 3.26 -17.88
CA GLY A 101 17.02 2.39 -19.02
C GLY A 101 16.48 2.90 -20.37
N THR A 102 15.27 3.47 -20.40
CA THR A 102 14.70 4.01 -21.64
C THR A 102 15.39 5.31 -22.04
N LEU A 103 15.73 6.15 -21.07
CA LEU A 103 16.51 7.37 -21.28
C LEU A 103 17.92 7.06 -21.78
N LEU A 104 18.62 6.12 -21.16
CA LEU A 104 19.94 5.69 -21.62
C LEU A 104 19.90 5.12 -23.03
N SER A 105 18.83 4.39 -23.37
CA SER A 105 18.64 3.86 -24.72
C SER A 105 18.47 4.96 -25.76
N SER A 106 17.68 6.01 -25.48
CA SER A 106 17.53 7.15 -26.40
C SER A 106 18.80 7.96 -26.51
N GLN A 107 19.44 8.29 -25.37
CA GLN A 107 20.70 9.04 -25.33
C GLN A 107 21.83 8.30 -26.04
N SER A 108 21.92 6.97 -25.91
CA SER A 108 22.95 6.17 -26.59
C SER A 108 22.89 6.28 -28.11
N ARG A 109 21.71 6.50 -28.70
CA ARG A 109 21.59 6.67 -30.16
C ARG A 109 22.20 8.00 -30.63
N VAL A 110 22.17 9.01 -29.77
CA VAL A 110 22.76 10.33 -30.04
C VAL A 110 24.26 10.30 -29.76
N VAL A 111 24.65 9.87 -28.56
CA VAL A 111 26.04 9.89 -28.08
C VAL A 111 26.92 8.87 -28.81
N LEU A 112 26.37 7.68 -29.12
CA LEU A 112 27.09 6.58 -29.75
C LEU A 112 26.68 6.39 -31.21
N ASN A 113 26.26 7.44 -31.92
CA ASN A 113 25.74 7.33 -33.30
C ASN A 113 26.66 6.58 -34.27
N ASN A 114 27.98 6.76 -34.15
CA ASN A 114 29.00 6.16 -35.01
C ASN A 114 29.31 4.70 -34.68
N GLU A 115 28.78 4.17 -33.56
CA GLU A 115 29.04 2.81 -33.12
C GLU A 115 28.06 1.79 -33.71
N LYS A 116 28.51 0.53 -33.77
CA LYS A 116 27.66 -0.59 -34.17
C LYS A 116 26.53 -0.82 -33.17
N ALA A 117 25.40 -1.32 -33.66
CA ALA A 117 24.22 -1.57 -32.83
C ALA A 117 24.50 -2.57 -31.69
N GLU A 118 25.37 -3.56 -31.89
CA GLU A 118 25.81 -4.51 -30.86
C GLU A 118 26.50 -3.80 -29.69
N ILE A 119 27.49 -2.95 -29.99
CA ILE A 119 28.26 -2.20 -28.99
C ILE A 119 27.34 -1.23 -28.24
N ARG A 120 26.47 -0.53 -28.96
CA ARG A 120 25.51 0.40 -28.34
C ARG A 120 24.56 -0.30 -27.35
N LYS A 121 24.07 -1.50 -27.68
CA LYS A 121 23.23 -2.29 -26.76
C LYS A 121 24.00 -2.71 -25.50
N VAL A 122 25.24 -3.19 -25.67
CA VAL A 122 26.11 -3.56 -24.54
C VAL A 122 26.45 -2.35 -23.68
N ALA A 123 26.78 -1.21 -24.29
CA ALA A 123 27.05 0.04 -23.59
C ALA A 123 25.87 0.48 -22.72
N VAL A 124 24.64 0.43 -23.26
CA VAL A 124 23.42 0.75 -22.49
C VAL A 124 23.22 -0.23 -21.33
N SER A 125 23.40 -1.52 -21.57
CA SER A 125 23.20 -2.56 -20.55
C SER A 125 24.20 -2.43 -19.40
N LEU A 126 25.48 -2.21 -19.71
CA LEU A 126 26.53 -1.97 -18.72
C LEU A 126 26.29 -0.68 -17.95
N THR A 127 25.99 0.40 -18.68
CA THR A 127 25.67 1.69 -18.07
C THR A 127 24.50 1.56 -17.12
N LYS A 128 23.45 0.81 -17.49
CA LYS A 128 22.28 0.56 -16.63
C LYS A 128 22.66 -0.18 -15.34
N SER A 129 23.58 -1.13 -15.39
CA SER A 129 24.04 -1.85 -14.17
C SER A 129 24.90 -0.97 -13.26
N LEU A 130 25.66 -0.03 -13.84
CA LEU A 130 26.53 0.91 -13.14
C LEU A 130 25.80 2.18 -12.67
N PHE A 131 24.59 2.41 -13.17
CA PHE A 131 23.81 3.61 -12.90
C PHE A 131 23.30 3.61 -11.46
N GLN A 132 23.53 4.70 -10.75
CA GLN A 132 23.13 4.87 -9.35
C GLN A 132 22.29 6.14 -9.18
N PRO A 133 21.33 6.15 -8.24
CA PRO A 133 20.56 7.35 -7.97
C PRO A 133 21.44 8.42 -7.33
N ASN A 134 21.30 9.67 -7.76
CA ASN A 134 21.98 10.83 -7.19
C ASN A 134 21.03 11.75 -6.39
N LEU A 135 19.73 11.42 -6.36
CA LEU A 135 18.72 12.12 -5.57
C LEU A 135 18.01 11.13 -4.65
N THR A 136 18.05 11.41 -3.34
CA THR A 136 17.46 10.56 -2.31
C THR A 136 16.50 11.35 -1.43
N PHE A 137 15.35 10.76 -1.13
CA PHE A 137 14.35 11.40 -0.28
C PHE A 137 14.75 11.38 1.19
N ASN A 138 14.89 12.56 1.79
CA ASN A 138 15.14 12.69 3.23
C ASN A 138 13.83 12.91 4.00
N LYS A 139 13.25 11.80 4.48
CA LYS A 139 12.02 11.81 5.27
C LYS A 139 12.16 12.57 6.59
N ASN A 140 13.28 12.37 7.30
CA ASN A 140 13.50 12.98 8.61
C ASN A 140 13.53 14.51 8.51
N ALA A 141 14.31 15.06 7.57
CA ALA A 141 14.38 16.50 7.34
C ALA A 141 13.03 17.08 6.93
N THR A 142 12.26 16.36 6.11
CA THR A 142 10.93 16.78 5.67
C THR A 142 9.94 16.85 6.83
N GLU A 143 9.88 15.81 7.67
CA GLU A 143 8.99 15.81 8.85
C GLU A 143 9.39 16.86 9.88
N LYS A 144 10.70 17.05 10.11
CA LYS A 144 11.19 18.12 11.01
C LYS A 144 10.77 19.50 10.53
N ARG A 145 10.82 19.77 9.22
CA ARG A 145 10.32 21.04 8.64
C ARG A 145 8.82 21.20 8.80
N LYS A 146 8.05 20.12 8.58
CA LYS A 146 6.61 20.14 8.81
C LYS A 146 6.29 20.49 10.26
N GLN A 147 7.00 19.91 11.23
CA GLN A 147 6.83 20.22 12.65
C GLN A 147 7.15 21.68 12.95
N ILE A 148 8.29 22.20 12.49
CA ILE A 148 8.65 23.61 12.67
C ILE A 148 7.56 24.53 12.09
N VAL A 149 7.00 24.20 10.91
CA VAL A 149 5.90 24.99 10.33
C VAL A 149 4.65 24.88 11.20
N LEU A 150 4.28 23.68 11.65
CA LEU A 150 3.11 23.47 12.52
C LEU A 150 3.23 24.21 13.85
N ASP A 151 4.41 24.20 14.48
CA ASP A 151 4.66 24.88 15.76
C ASP A 151 4.58 26.40 15.64
N ASN A 152 4.97 26.95 14.47
CA ASN A 152 4.94 28.39 14.21
C ASN A 152 3.61 28.89 13.63
N VAL A 153 2.72 27.99 13.21
CA VAL A 153 1.37 28.35 12.77
C VAL A 153 0.51 28.55 14.02
N LYS A 154 -0.02 29.77 14.20
CA LYS A 154 -0.98 30.06 15.27
C LYS A 154 -2.16 29.07 15.15
N PRO A 155 -2.42 28.24 16.17
CA PRO A 155 -3.52 27.29 16.06
C PRO A 155 -4.84 28.05 16.01
N VAL A 156 -5.60 27.86 14.93
CA VAL A 156 -6.97 28.37 14.82
C VAL A 156 -7.88 27.44 15.61
N TYR A 157 -7.73 27.42 16.94
CA TYR A 157 -8.74 26.84 17.82
C TYR A 157 -9.88 27.85 17.99
N SER A 158 -10.76 27.94 17.01
CA SER A 158 -12.08 28.54 17.23
C SER A 158 -12.98 27.51 17.91
N LYS A 159 -12.65 27.11 19.15
CA LYS A 159 -13.60 26.38 20.01
C LYS A 159 -14.53 27.43 20.60
N VAL A 160 -15.56 27.80 19.85
CA VAL A 160 -16.64 28.67 20.34
C VAL A 160 -17.29 27.95 21.52
N GLN A 161 -17.31 28.57 22.69
CA GLN A 161 -17.99 28.03 23.86
C GLN A 161 -19.50 28.25 23.70
N GLU A 162 -20.30 27.30 24.17
CA GLU A 162 -21.76 27.41 24.20
C GLU A 162 -22.14 28.68 25.00
N ASN A 163 -22.96 29.56 24.42
CA ASN A 163 -23.38 30.87 24.94
C ASN A 163 -22.39 32.06 24.86
N GLU A 164 -21.34 32.01 24.04
CA GLU A 164 -20.51 33.21 23.75
C GLU A 164 -21.28 34.21 22.86
N ILE A 165 -21.44 35.45 23.32
CA ILE A 165 -22.02 36.54 22.50
C ILE A 165 -21.02 36.88 21.39
N ILE A 166 -21.33 36.49 20.14
CA ILE A 166 -20.43 36.67 18.99
C ILE A 166 -20.36 38.14 18.55
N ILE A 167 -21.46 38.89 18.67
CA ILE A 167 -21.58 40.30 18.28
C ILE A 167 -22.58 40.97 19.21
N ARG A 168 -22.27 42.15 19.76
CA ARG A 168 -23.24 43.02 20.44
C ARG A 168 -23.78 44.07 19.47
N GLU A 169 -25.04 44.49 19.65
CA GLU A 169 -25.66 45.50 18.79
C GLU A 169 -24.78 46.77 18.71
N GLY A 170 -24.33 47.13 17.50
CA GLY A 170 -23.51 48.31 17.23
C GLY A 170 -21.99 48.07 17.04
N GLU A 171 -21.50 46.84 17.17
CA GLU A 171 -20.07 46.52 16.99
C GLU A 171 -19.66 46.41 15.50
N LYS A 172 -18.48 46.96 15.13
CA LYS A 172 -17.96 46.86 13.75
C LYS A 172 -17.53 45.43 13.43
N ILE A 173 -18.02 44.90 12.31
CA ILE A 173 -17.75 43.53 11.87
C ILE A 173 -16.27 43.38 11.47
N THR A 174 -15.54 42.55 12.22
CA THR A 174 -14.16 42.12 11.91
C THR A 174 -14.19 40.80 11.13
N PRO A 175 -13.26 40.51 10.21
CA PRO A 175 -13.22 39.25 9.46
C PRO A 175 -13.26 37.99 10.35
N ALA A 176 -12.69 38.03 11.54
CA ALA A 176 -12.78 36.94 12.52
C ALA A 176 -14.22 36.65 13.00
N ASN A 177 -15.10 37.66 13.02
CA ASN A 177 -16.51 37.49 13.42
C ASN A 177 -17.32 36.83 12.30
N LEU A 178 -16.95 37.07 11.03
CA LEU A 178 -17.57 36.41 9.88
C LEU A 178 -17.24 34.91 9.85
N ASP A 179 -15.99 34.53 10.12
CA ASP A 179 -15.58 33.13 10.18
C ASP A 179 -16.30 32.37 11.32
N LYS A 180 -16.47 33.00 12.50
CA LYS A 180 -17.25 32.44 13.62
C LYS A 180 -18.72 32.25 13.23
N LEU A 181 -19.33 33.25 12.55
CA LEU A 181 -20.72 33.19 12.10
C LEU A 181 -20.94 32.11 11.03
N GLU A 182 -20.05 32.00 10.05
CA GLU A 182 -20.15 30.98 8.99
C GLU A 182 -20.01 29.57 9.57
N THR A 183 -19.11 29.38 10.53
CA THR A 183 -18.94 28.10 11.24
C THR A 183 -20.20 27.73 12.01
N PHE A 184 -20.83 28.68 12.70
CA PHE A 184 -22.10 28.47 13.41
C PHE A 184 -23.25 28.09 12.45
N LEU A 185 -23.37 28.78 11.32
CA LEU A 185 -24.39 28.49 10.31
C LEU A 185 -24.21 27.11 9.66
N LYS A 186 -22.97 26.68 9.42
CA LYS A 186 -22.66 25.35 8.88
C LYS A 186 -22.98 24.23 9.89
N ALA A 187 -22.64 24.43 11.16
CA ALA A 187 -22.95 23.48 12.23
C ALA A 187 -24.47 23.25 12.36
N GLN A 188 -25.26 24.32 12.34
CA GLN A 188 -26.73 24.23 12.46
C GLN A 188 -27.41 23.56 11.25
N LYS A 189 -26.84 23.70 10.04
CA LYS A 189 -27.33 22.97 8.85
C LYS A 189 -27.06 21.47 8.93
N GLY A 190 -25.92 21.05 9.48
CA GLY A 190 -25.50 19.65 9.57
C GLY A 190 -26.42 18.78 10.44
N GLU A 191 -26.91 19.32 11.56
CA GLU A 191 -27.78 18.56 12.48
C GLU A 191 -29.12 18.18 11.85
N LYS A 192 -29.74 19.07 11.06
CA LYS A 192 -31.05 18.81 10.44
C LYS A 192 -31.00 17.68 9.39
N PHE A 193 -29.90 17.56 8.64
CA PHE A 193 -29.75 16.50 7.64
C PHE A 193 -29.45 15.13 8.28
N LEU A 194 -28.65 15.11 9.35
CA LEU A 194 -28.39 13.88 10.12
C LEU A 194 -29.66 13.32 10.75
N SER A 195 -30.48 14.16 11.38
CA SER A 195 -31.76 13.73 11.92
C SER A 195 -32.69 13.17 10.83
N PHE A 196 -32.80 13.83 9.67
CA PHE A 196 -33.63 13.34 8.57
C PHE A 196 -33.18 11.98 8.04
N SER A 197 -31.86 11.75 7.91
CA SER A 197 -31.33 10.46 7.46
C SER A 197 -31.58 9.33 8.46
N ILE A 198 -31.53 9.62 9.76
CA ILE A 198 -31.81 8.63 10.82
C ILE A 198 -33.28 8.22 10.77
N PHE A 199 -34.21 9.17 10.65
CA PHE A 199 -35.64 8.87 10.51
C PHE A 199 -35.93 8.02 9.27
N LEU A 200 -35.29 8.33 8.13
CA LEU A 200 -35.46 7.55 6.90
C LEU A 200 -34.92 6.13 7.05
N GLY A 201 -33.78 5.95 7.72
CA GLY A 201 -33.20 4.63 8.00
C GLY A 201 -34.10 3.77 8.87
N ILE A 202 -34.62 4.33 9.97
CA ILE A 202 -35.55 3.62 10.86
C ILE A 202 -36.81 3.20 10.10
N PHE A 203 -37.38 4.09 9.30
CA PHE A 203 -38.56 3.81 8.48
C PHE A 203 -38.32 2.66 7.47
N LEU A 204 -37.18 2.65 6.77
CA LEU A 204 -36.86 1.60 5.81
C LEU A 204 -36.62 0.24 6.50
N THR A 205 -35.94 0.23 7.63
CA THR A 205 -35.67 -1.00 8.38
C THR A 205 -36.95 -1.63 8.92
N THR A 206 -37.88 -0.84 9.47
CA THR A 206 -39.17 -1.35 9.96
C THR A 206 -40.05 -1.86 8.82
N MET A 207 -40.04 -1.20 7.67
CA MET A 207 -40.75 -1.66 6.46
C MET A 207 -40.23 -3.03 5.99
N ILE A 208 -38.91 -3.21 5.91
CA ILE A 208 -38.29 -4.48 5.49
C ILE A 208 -38.63 -5.60 6.47
N LEU A 209 -38.54 -5.33 7.78
CA LEU A 209 -38.89 -6.30 8.83
C LEU A 209 -40.37 -6.70 8.77
N SER A 210 -41.25 -5.75 8.49
CA SER A 210 -42.68 -6.04 8.33
C SER A 210 -42.94 -6.92 7.11
N ILE A 211 -42.23 -6.70 6.00
CA ILE A 211 -42.34 -7.50 4.78
C ILE A 211 -41.82 -8.93 5.01
N THR A 212 -40.64 -9.09 5.61
CA THR A 212 -40.09 -10.43 5.88
C THR A 212 -40.96 -11.20 6.86
N SER A 213 -41.49 -10.55 7.89
CA SER A 213 -42.44 -11.15 8.82
C SER A 213 -43.74 -11.60 8.13
N TYR A 214 -44.24 -10.80 7.19
CA TYR A 214 -45.42 -11.15 6.41
C TYR A 214 -45.20 -12.37 5.51
N TYR A 215 -44.06 -12.42 4.80
CA TYR A 215 -43.70 -13.57 3.96
C TYR A 215 -43.44 -14.82 4.79
N LEU A 216 -42.76 -14.70 5.93
CA LEU A 216 -42.50 -15.82 6.84
C LEU A 216 -43.81 -16.39 7.41
N SER A 217 -44.72 -15.53 7.87
CA SER A 217 -46.04 -15.94 8.37
C SER A 217 -46.83 -16.71 7.30
N ARG A 218 -46.88 -16.18 6.07
CA ARG A 218 -47.55 -16.87 4.96
C ARG A 218 -46.87 -18.18 4.57
N ASN A 219 -45.54 -18.25 4.56
CA ASN A 219 -44.81 -19.46 4.22
C ASN A 219 -44.96 -20.54 5.31
N TRP A 220 -44.97 -20.14 6.57
CA TRP A 220 -45.17 -21.06 7.70
C TRP A 220 -46.58 -21.66 7.71
N LEU A 221 -47.61 -20.85 7.43
CA LEU A 221 -48.99 -21.34 7.23
C LEU A 221 -49.10 -22.32 6.05
N LYS A 222 -48.41 -22.08 4.92
CA LYS A 222 -48.38 -23.01 3.79
C LYS A 222 -47.72 -24.34 4.15
N ASN A 223 -46.60 -24.32 4.86
CA ASN A 223 -45.90 -25.53 5.30
C ASN A 223 -46.78 -26.35 6.25
N LEU A 224 -47.50 -25.72 7.19
CA LEU A 224 -48.44 -26.42 8.07
C LEU A 224 -49.57 -27.12 7.30
N ILE A 225 -50.10 -26.48 6.27
CA ILE A 225 -51.14 -27.09 5.42
C ILE A 225 -50.58 -28.27 4.63
N GLN A 226 -49.32 -28.21 4.20
CA GLN A 226 -48.64 -29.31 3.51
C GLN A 226 -48.33 -30.49 4.45
N ASP A 227 -47.93 -30.23 5.70
CA ASP A 227 -47.67 -31.26 6.71
C ASP A 227 -48.95 -31.97 7.17
N VAL A 228 -50.10 -31.28 7.20
CA VAL A 228 -51.41 -31.89 7.49
C VAL A 228 -51.90 -32.79 6.35
N ASN A 229 -51.48 -32.51 5.11
CA ASN A 229 -51.74 -33.36 3.94
C ASN A 229 -50.70 -34.47 3.75
N GLY A 230 -49.60 -34.45 4.51
CA GLY A 230 -48.61 -35.51 4.57
C GLY A 230 -49.09 -36.66 5.44
N ASP A 231 -48.71 -37.88 5.07
CA ASP A 231 -49.17 -39.12 5.69
C ASP A 231 -49.06 -39.08 7.23
N ILE A 232 -50.22 -39.06 7.91
CA ILE A 232 -50.34 -38.79 9.36
C ILE A 232 -49.54 -39.80 10.19
N ASP A 233 -49.39 -41.02 9.67
CA ASP A 233 -48.65 -42.10 10.31
C ASP A 233 -47.14 -41.84 10.36
N ILE A 234 -46.56 -41.18 9.35
CA ILE A 234 -45.13 -40.83 9.31
C ILE A 234 -44.83 -39.74 10.36
N SER A 235 -45.70 -38.76 10.49
CA SER A 235 -45.56 -37.69 11.50
C SER A 235 -45.66 -38.24 12.92
N ARG A 236 -46.62 -39.15 13.17
CA ARG A 236 -46.74 -39.85 14.48
C ARG A 236 -45.51 -40.69 14.81
N GLN A 237 -45.00 -41.47 13.86
CA GLN A 237 -43.78 -42.26 14.07
C GLN A 237 -42.57 -41.40 14.43
N LYS A 238 -42.44 -40.23 13.81
CA LYS A 238 -41.35 -39.29 14.07
C LYS A 238 -41.42 -38.69 15.48
N ASP A 239 -42.62 -38.36 15.94
CA ASP A 239 -42.83 -37.82 17.28
C ASP A 239 -42.66 -38.89 18.37
N ASP A 240 -43.15 -40.12 18.13
CA ASP A 240 -42.91 -41.27 19.01
C ASP A 240 -41.41 -41.60 19.12
N LEU A 241 -40.67 -41.54 18.01
CA LEU A 241 -39.23 -41.75 18.01
C LEU A 241 -38.50 -40.66 18.82
N ARG A 242 -38.89 -39.38 18.67
CA ARG A 242 -38.33 -38.27 19.46
C ARG A 242 -38.59 -38.44 20.95
N PHE A 243 -39.78 -38.88 21.32
CA PHE A 243 -40.16 -39.16 22.69
C PHE A 243 -39.34 -40.32 23.28
N MET A 244 -39.24 -41.42 22.54
CA MET A 244 -38.42 -42.59 22.90
C MET A 244 -36.96 -42.22 23.15
N ILE A 245 -36.36 -41.43 22.24
CA ILE A 245 -34.97 -40.97 22.37
C ILE A 245 -34.80 -40.10 23.62
N SER A 246 -35.69 -39.11 23.84
CA SER A 246 -35.62 -38.24 25.02
C SER A 246 -35.74 -39.03 26.33
N LYS A 247 -36.68 -39.99 26.38
CA LYS A 247 -36.86 -40.86 27.54
C LYS A 247 -35.60 -41.67 27.84
N ARG A 248 -34.96 -42.21 26.81
CA ARG A 248 -33.77 -43.05 26.98
C ARG A 248 -32.54 -42.24 27.40
N ILE A 249 -32.40 -41.01 26.91
CA ILE A 249 -31.38 -40.07 27.37
C ILE A 249 -31.56 -39.76 28.87
N LEU A 250 -32.80 -39.51 29.31
CA LEU A 250 -33.11 -39.21 30.71
C LEU A 250 -32.78 -40.38 31.65
N GLU A 251 -33.13 -41.60 31.26
CA GLU A 251 -32.81 -42.81 32.04
C GLU A 251 -31.30 -43.06 32.17
N ILE A 252 -30.53 -42.81 31.10
CA ILE A 252 -29.06 -42.88 31.15
C ILE A 252 -28.51 -41.84 32.12
N TYR A 253 -29.07 -40.63 32.11
CA TYR A 253 -28.63 -39.56 33.00
C TYR A 253 -28.93 -39.87 34.48
N ALA A 254 -30.11 -40.42 34.77
CA ALA A 254 -30.52 -40.78 36.12
C ALA A 254 -29.69 -41.92 36.73
N SER A 255 -29.25 -42.90 35.93
CA SER A 255 -28.48 -44.06 36.44
C SER A 255 -27.02 -43.72 36.83
N ARG A 256 -26.42 -42.66 36.27
CA ARG A 256 -25.04 -42.28 36.57
C ARG A 256 -24.85 -41.55 37.91
N HIS A 257 -25.92 -41.14 38.59
CA HIS A 257 -25.84 -40.31 39.80
C HIS A 257 -26.21 -41.01 41.11
N THR A 258 -26.49 -42.32 41.11
CA THR A 258 -26.71 -43.11 42.34
C THR A 258 -25.45 -43.90 42.72
N VAL A 259 -24.37 -43.21 43.06
CA VAL A 259 -23.23 -43.80 43.80
C VAL A 259 -23.10 -43.05 45.12
N ALA A 260 -23.39 -43.76 46.21
CA ALA A 260 -23.43 -43.25 47.57
C ALA A 260 -22.05 -42.76 48.02
N THR A 261 -22.00 -41.55 48.57
CA THR A 261 -20.80 -40.95 49.20
C THR A 261 -21.18 -40.51 50.61
N GLY A 262 -20.63 -41.18 51.64
CA GLY A 262 -20.91 -40.83 53.04
C GLY A 262 -20.25 -41.71 54.10
N ASN A 263 -19.00 -41.36 54.43
CA ASN A 263 -18.16 -41.53 55.63
C ASN A 263 -18.15 -42.80 56.53
N GLN A 264 -16.91 -43.18 56.89
CA GLN A 264 -16.46 -44.32 57.70
C GLN A 264 -16.89 -44.29 59.18
N SER A 265 -17.23 -45.46 59.74
CA SER A 265 -16.82 -45.88 61.09
C SER A 265 -17.13 -47.38 61.32
N GLU A 266 -16.11 -48.14 61.71
CA GLU A 266 -16.12 -49.57 62.13
C GLU A 266 -17.11 -49.86 63.26
N ILE A 267 -17.71 -51.07 63.32
CA ILE A 267 -17.98 -51.83 64.57
C ILE A 267 -18.22 -53.35 64.20
N PRO A 268 -18.23 -54.33 65.14
CA PRO A 268 -17.10 -55.16 65.57
C PRO A 268 -17.35 -56.69 65.47
N LEU A 269 -16.27 -57.47 65.72
CA LEU A 269 -16.19 -58.94 65.99
C LEU A 269 -16.88 -59.91 65.02
#